data_AF-A0A1B7UZ20-F1
#
_entry.id   AF-A0A1B7UZ20-F1
#
_cell.length_a   1.000
_cell.length_b   1.000
_cell.length_c   1.000
_cell.angle_alpha   90.00
_cell.angle_beta   90.00
_cell.angle_gamma   90.00
#
_symmetry.space_group_name_H-M   'P 1'
#
loop_
_entity.id
_entity.type
_entity.pdbx_description
1 polymer ?
#
loop_
_entity_poly.entity_id
_entity_poly.type
_entity_poly.pdbx_seq_one_letter_code
_entity_poly.pdbx_strand_id
1 'polypeptide(L)'
;MTLTFNPEKYKELLTTYLPKIIKTEAENEQALVIVEDLIRYLGGPLANLLPVPLMNVINGGAHASNNVDFQEFMIVPIGAPSFKEALRWGAEVFATLSKVLDNKSLLTGVGDEGGFC
;
A
#
# COMPACT_ATOMS: atom_id res chain seq x y z
N MET A 1 -21.56 4.84 -6.83
CA MET A 1 -21.59 3.41 -6.47
C MET A 1 -21.54 3.34 -4.95
N THR A 2 -22.66 3.11 -4.29
CA THR A 2 -22.70 3.07 -2.82
C THR A 2 -22.29 1.67 -2.39
N LEU A 3 -21.18 1.54 -1.65
CA LEU A 3 -20.84 0.29 -0.98
C LEU A 3 -21.82 0.12 0.19
N THR A 4 -22.94 -0.55 -0.05
CA THR A 4 -23.83 -0.97 1.04
C THR A 4 -23.14 -2.07 1.85
N PHE A 5 -22.88 -1.79 3.12
CA PHE A 5 -22.36 -2.78 4.06
C PHE A 5 -23.35 -3.95 4.18
N ASN A 6 -22.87 -5.17 3.93
CA ASN A 6 -23.62 -6.40 4.14
C ASN A 6 -23.04 -7.13 5.38
N PRO A 7 -23.75 -7.16 6.51
CA PRO A 7 -23.26 -7.74 7.77
C PRO A 7 -22.94 -9.24 7.69
N GLU A 8 -23.73 -10.01 6.93
CA GLU A 8 -23.51 -11.45 6.77
C GLU A 8 -22.25 -11.71 5.94
N LYS A 9 -22.08 -10.93 4.87
CA LYS A 9 -20.89 -10.96 4.01
C LYS A 9 -19.62 -10.60 4.80
N TYR A 10 -19.73 -9.63 5.72
CA TYR A 10 -18.64 -9.24 6.62
C TYR A 10 -18.30 -10.32 7.64
N LYS A 11 -19.31 -10.99 8.21
CA LYS A 11 -19.10 -12.08 9.16
C LYS A 11 -18.41 -13.29 8.52
N GLU A 12 -18.80 -13.65 7.30
CA GLU A 12 -18.16 -14.71 6.51
C GLU A 12 -16.71 -14.32 6.10
N LEU A 13 -16.46 -13.04 5.79
CA LEU A 13 -15.11 -12.52 5.56
C LEU A 13 -14.19 -12.81 6.75
N LEU A 14 -14.66 -12.47 7.96
CA LEU A 14 -13.90 -12.61 9.20
C LEU A 14 -13.71 -14.06 9.63
N THR A 15 -14.65 -14.96 9.35
CA THR A 15 -14.53 -16.37 9.77
C THR A 15 -13.79 -17.23 8.76
N THR A 16 -13.95 -16.96 7.47
CA THR A 16 -13.38 -17.81 6.39
C THR A 16 -12.02 -17.33 5.92
N TYR A 17 -11.84 -16.02 5.72
CA TYR A 17 -10.65 -15.47 5.08
C TYR A 17 -9.63 -14.96 6.08
N LEU A 18 -10.05 -14.29 7.16
CA LEU A 18 -9.11 -13.74 8.15
C LEU A 18 -8.16 -14.78 8.75
N PRO A 19 -8.60 -15.99 9.18
CA PRO A 19 -7.68 -16.99 9.72
C PRO A 19 -6.72 -17.53 8.67
N LYS A 20 -7.12 -17.55 7.39
CA LYS A 20 -6.27 -17.97 6.28
C LYS A 20 -5.22 -16.90 6.01
N ILE A 21 -5.62 -15.64 5.88
CA ILE A 21 -4.70 -14.50 5.66
C ILE A 21 -3.64 -14.43 6.77
N ILE A 22 -4.04 -14.53 8.04
CA ILE A 22 -3.12 -14.46 9.19
C ILE A 22 -2.10 -15.61 9.20
N LYS A 23 -2.48 -16.80 8.71
CA LYS A 23 -1.63 -18.00 8.73
C LYS A 23 -0.76 -18.16 7.50
N THR A 24 -0.98 -17.36 6.47
CA THR A 24 -0.30 -17.55 5.19
C THR A 24 0.83 -16.54 5.05
N GLU A 25 2.05 -17.02 4.86
CA GLU A 25 3.17 -16.16 4.45
C GLU A 25 2.92 -15.64 3.03
N ALA A 26 3.22 -14.36 2.80
CA ALA A 26 2.81 -13.59 1.62
C ALA A 26 3.34 -14.12 0.27
N GLU A 27 4.21 -15.12 0.28
CA GLU A 27 4.97 -15.57 -0.89
C GLU A 27 4.61 -16.98 -1.38
N ASN A 28 3.62 -17.65 -0.77
CA ASN A 28 3.21 -18.99 -1.21
C ASN A 28 1.98 -18.97 -2.14
N GLU A 29 1.85 -19.99 -2.99
CA GLU A 29 0.77 -20.13 -3.98
C GLU A 29 -0.62 -20.14 -3.33
N GLN A 30 -0.71 -20.64 -2.09
CA GLN A 30 -1.94 -20.65 -1.31
C GLN A 30 -2.39 -19.23 -0.92
N ALA A 31 -1.45 -18.32 -0.65
CA ALA A 31 -1.72 -16.91 -0.37
C ALA A 31 -2.36 -16.22 -1.58
N LEU A 32 -1.83 -16.49 -2.77
CA LEU A 32 -2.35 -15.92 -4.02
C LEU A 32 -3.80 -16.33 -4.26
N VAL A 33 -4.13 -17.61 -4.07
CA VAL A 33 -5.50 -18.13 -4.19
C VAL A 33 -6.43 -17.45 -3.17
N ILE A 34 -6.00 -17.32 -1.91
CA ILE A 34 -6.80 -16.67 -0.86
C ILE A 34 -7.09 -15.20 -1.21
N VAL A 35 -6.08 -14.48 -1.71
CA VAL A 35 -6.22 -13.05 -2.08
C VAL A 35 -7.12 -12.90 -3.31
N GLU A 36 -6.96 -13.74 -4.33
CA GLU A 36 -7.82 -13.71 -5.53
C GLU A 36 -9.29 -14.00 -5.17
N ASP A 37 -9.54 -15.03 -4.37
CA ASP A 37 -10.87 -15.38 -3.89
C ASP A 37 -11.49 -14.25 -3.07
N LEU A 38 -10.70 -13.58 -2.22
CA LEU A 38 -11.14 -12.45 -1.42
C LEU A 38 -11.56 -11.26 -2.30
N ILE A 39 -10.74 -10.91 -3.30
CA ILE A 39 -11.01 -9.81 -4.23
C ILE A 39 -12.32 -10.07 -4.98
N ARG A 40 -12.49 -11.30 -5.51
CA ARG A 40 -13.71 -11.71 -6.23
C ARG A 40 -14.92 -11.79 -5.32
N TYR A 41 -14.75 -12.27 -4.08
CA TYR A 41 -15.83 -12.31 -3.10
C TYR A 41 -16.33 -10.90 -2.78
N LEU A 42 -15.43 -9.96 -2.52
CA LEU A 42 -15.77 -8.57 -2.18
C LEU A 42 -16.35 -7.80 -3.37
N GLY A 43 -15.64 -7.78 -4.50
CA GLY A 43 -15.96 -6.95 -5.66
C GLY A 43 -16.82 -7.63 -6.74
N GLY A 44 -17.12 -8.92 -6.59
CA GLY A 44 -17.85 -9.72 -7.57
C GLY A 44 -16.97 -10.25 -8.71
N PRO A 45 -17.56 -10.95 -9.70
CA PRO A 45 -16.82 -11.61 -10.77
C PRO A 45 -16.09 -10.64 -11.72
N LEU A 46 -16.45 -9.35 -11.70
CA LEU A 46 -15.83 -8.30 -12.50
C LEU A 46 -14.74 -7.51 -11.74
N ALA A 47 -14.36 -7.96 -10.53
CA ALA A 47 -13.30 -7.32 -9.75
C ALA A 47 -11.92 -7.55 -10.38
N ASN A 48 -11.55 -6.70 -11.34
CA ASN A 48 -10.31 -6.81 -12.11
C ASN A 48 -9.53 -5.48 -12.25
N LEU A 49 -10.01 -4.42 -11.60
CA LEU A 49 -9.36 -3.11 -11.61
C LEU A 49 -8.36 -3.01 -10.45
N LEU A 50 -7.08 -2.82 -10.77
CA LEU A 50 -6.05 -2.55 -9.78
C LEU A 50 -6.00 -1.04 -9.47
N PRO A 51 -5.78 -0.66 -8.20
CA PRO A 51 -5.71 0.76 -7.81
C PRO A 51 -4.41 1.40 -8.28
N VAL A 52 -4.43 2.71 -8.50
CA VAL A 52 -3.19 3.49 -8.58
C VAL A 52 -2.66 3.62 -7.15
N PRO A 53 -1.40 3.24 -6.87
CA PRO A 53 -0.88 3.30 -5.51
C PRO A 53 -0.62 4.75 -5.10
N LEU A 54 -1.00 5.09 -3.88
CA LEU A 54 -0.55 6.31 -3.20
C LEU A 54 0.63 5.90 -2.33
N MET A 55 1.84 6.30 -2.72
CA MET A 55 3.07 5.79 -2.11
C MET A 55 3.68 6.88 -1.23
N ASN A 56 3.66 6.67 0.08
CA ASN A 56 4.29 7.56 1.04
C ASN A 56 5.82 7.63 0.81
N VAL A 57 6.39 8.83 0.83
CA VAL A 57 7.82 9.06 0.63
C VAL A 57 8.46 9.96 1.68
N ILE A 58 7.70 10.84 2.34
CA ILE A 58 8.21 11.74 3.40
C ILE A 58 7.17 11.79 4.50
N ASN A 59 7.65 11.59 5.73
CA ASN A 59 6.87 11.70 6.95
C ASN A 59 7.11 13.05 7.63
N GLY A 60 6.05 13.57 8.24
CA GLY A 60 6.05 14.78 9.05
C GLY A 60 5.02 14.69 10.18
N GLY A 61 4.75 15.83 10.82
CA GLY A 61 3.79 15.93 11.91
C GLY A 61 4.12 14.98 13.05
N ALA A 62 3.10 14.29 13.58
CA ALA A 62 3.26 13.38 14.71
C ALA A 62 4.08 12.10 14.39
N HIS A 63 4.30 11.79 13.12
CA HIS A 63 4.96 10.58 12.65
C HIS A 63 6.45 10.79 12.33
N ALA A 64 6.99 11.99 12.60
CA ALA A 64 8.40 12.30 12.38
C ALA A 64 8.93 13.33 13.40
N SER A 65 10.21 13.21 13.76
CA SER A 65 10.91 14.18 14.59
C SER A 65 11.61 15.26 13.75
N ASN A 66 10.89 15.88 12.82
CA ASN A 66 11.39 16.94 11.95
C ASN A 66 10.46 18.18 11.98
N ASN A 67 10.83 19.23 11.24
CA ASN A 67 10.07 20.49 11.20
C ASN A 67 8.97 20.52 10.11
N VAL A 68 8.50 19.35 9.67
CA VAL A 68 7.47 19.26 8.63
C VAL A 68 6.11 19.18 9.30
N ASP A 69 5.24 20.16 9.07
CA ASP A 69 3.91 20.19 9.72
C ASP A 69 2.92 19.18 9.12
N PHE A 70 3.04 18.91 7.82
CA PHE A 70 2.17 17.95 7.12
C PHE A 70 2.58 16.51 7.44
N GLN A 71 1.59 15.65 7.67
CA GLN A 71 1.82 14.29 8.17
C GLN A 71 2.50 13.39 7.14
N GLU A 72 2.05 13.42 5.88
CA GLU A 72 2.56 12.53 4.82
C GLU A 72 2.59 13.25 3.47
N PHE A 73 3.66 13.01 2.72
CA PHE A 73 3.76 13.37 1.31
C PHE A 73 3.85 12.10 0.48
N MET A 74 2.93 11.96 -0.47
CA MET A 74 2.82 10.78 -1.30
C MET A 74 3.13 11.11 -2.77
N ILE A 75 3.71 10.13 -3.47
CA ILE A 75 3.79 10.13 -4.94
C ILE A 75 2.70 9.24 -5.52
N VAL A 76 2.19 9.61 -6.69
CA VAL A 76 1.10 8.90 -7.36
C VAL A 76 1.46 8.67 -8.84
N PRO A 77 1.79 7.44 -9.26
CA PRO A 77 2.23 7.12 -10.62
C PRO A 77 1.04 6.93 -11.58
N ILE A 78 0.25 7.97 -11.80
CA ILE A 78 -1.00 7.94 -12.61
C ILE A 78 -0.76 7.49 -14.06
N GLY A 79 0.43 7.72 -14.62
CA GLY A 79 0.77 7.41 -16.01
C GLY A 79 1.32 6.01 -16.27
N ALA A 80 1.47 5.16 -15.24
CA ALA A 80 2.06 3.84 -15.41
C ALA A 80 1.11 2.89 -16.16
N PRO A 81 1.61 2.07 -17.12
CA PRO A 81 0.76 1.22 -17.94
C PRO A 81 0.24 -0.04 -17.21
N SER A 82 0.74 -0.32 -16.01
CA SER A 82 0.27 -1.42 -15.15
C SER A 82 0.63 -1.16 -13.69
N PHE A 83 -0.01 -1.88 -12.76
CA PHE A 83 0.34 -1.82 -11.33
C PHE A 83 1.81 -2.19 -11.07
N LYS A 84 2.34 -3.17 -11.80
CA LYS A 84 3.76 -3.57 -11.71
C LYS A 84 4.69 -2.40 -12.07
N GLU A 85 4.37 -1.68 -13.14
CA GLU A 85 5.15 -0.51 -13.55
C GLU A 85 4.97 0.66 -12.58
N ALA A 86 3.76 0.87 -12.04
CA ALA A 86 3.50 1.87 -11.02
C ALA A 86 4.38 1.64 -9.78
N LEU A 87 4.45 0.39 -9.30
CA LEU A 87 5.26 0.01 -8.16
C LEU A 87 6.77 0.20 -8.45
N ARG A 88 7.22 -0.21 -9.64
CA ARG A 88 8.62 0.00 -10.08
C ARG A 88 8.97 1.49 -10.08
N TRP A 89 8.13 2.34 -10.67
CA TRP A 89 8.36 3.79 -10.70
C TRP A 89 8.47 4.36 -9.30
N GLY A 90 7.56 4.00 -8.40
CA GLY A 90 7.60 4.47 -7.03
C GLY A 90 8.85 4.02 -6.27
N ALA A 91 9.28 2.77 -6.43
CA ALA A 91 10.50 2.26 -5.82
C ALA A 91 11.77 2.99 -6.34
N GLU A 92 11.84 3.24 -7.65
CA GLU A 92 12.95 3.99 -8.26
C GLU A 92 12.98 5.45 -7.77
N VAL A 93 11.82 6.11 -7.66
CA VAL A 93 11.70 7.46 -7.09
C VAL A 93 12.13 7.48 -5.63
N PHE A 94 11.69 6.52 -4.81
CA PHE A 94 12.07 6.41 -3.41
C PHE A 94 13.59 6.24 -3.22
N ALA A 95 14.20 5.31 -3.97
CA ALA A 95 15.64 5.09 -3.93
C ALA A 95 16.45 6.31 -4.42
N THR A 96 15.90 7.06 -5.38
CA THR A 96 16.51 8.31 -5.86
C THR A 96 16.38 9.42 -4.82
N LEU A 97 15.23 9.53 -4.17
CA LEU A 97 14.99 10.51 -3.11
C LEU A 97 15.95 10.32 -1.94
N SER A 98 16.20 9.07 -1.50
CA SER A 98 17.22 8.77 -0.48
C SER A 98 18.56 9.44 -0.81
N LYS A 99 19.05 9.26 -2.04
CA LYS A 99 20.33 9.86 -2.49
C LYS A 99 20.29 11.39 -2.50
N VAL A 100 19.15 11.99 -2.86
CA VAL A 100 18.98 13.44 -2.84
C VAL A 100 19.03 13.99 -1.42
N LEU A 101 18.41 13.30 -0.46
CA LEU A 101 18.43 13.65 0.96
C LEU A 101 19.83 13.51 1.55
N ASP A 102 20.51 12.39 1.28
CA ASP A 102 21.89 12.15 1.72
C ASP A 102 22.85 13.23 1.21
N ASN A 103 22.75 13.59 -0.08
CA ASN A 103 23.57 14.66 -0.69
C ASN A 103 23.33 16.04 -0.07
N LYS A 104 22.16 16.26 0.54
CA LYS A 104 21.81 17.48 1.27
C LYS A 104 22.13 17.39 2.76
N SER A 105 22.71 16.28 3.22
CA SER A 105 22.95 15.97 4.63
C SER A 105 21.69 16.06 5.48
N LEU A 106 20.55 15.67 4.89
CA LEU A 106 19.28 15.50 5.60
C LEU A 106 19.19 14.08 6.15
N LEU A 107 18.45 13.91 7.25
CA LEU A 107 18.21 12.60 7.84
C LEU A 107 17.47 11.69 6.84
N THR A 108 17.95 10.46 6.68
CA THR A 108 17.33 9.39 5.88
C THR A 108 16.77 8.27 6.76
N GLY A 109 16.49 8.59 8.03
CA GLY A 109 15.72 7.72 8.90
C GLY A 109 14.35 7.43 8.28
N VAL A 110 13.83 6.24 8.56
CA VAL A 110 12.54 5.79 8.02
C VAL A 110 11.54 5.77 9.18
N GLY A 111 10.39 6.42 9.01
CA GLY A 111 9.30 6.40 9.98
C GLY A 111 8.41 5.16 9.86
N ASP A 112 7.32 5.12 10.62
CA ASP A 112 6.49 3.92 10.81
C ASP A 112 5.91 3.35 9.50
N GLU A 113 5.60 4.22 8.54
CA GLU A 113 5.02 3.86 7.24
C GLU A 113 6.04 3.75 6.11
N GLY A 114 7.34 3.86 6.40
CA GLY A 114 8.39 3.70 5.39
C GLY A 114 8.85 5.01 4.72
N GLY A 115 8.25 6.16 5.02
CA GLY A 115 8.67 7.47 4.52
C GLY A 115 9.92 8.02 5.23
N PHE A 116 10.68 8.89 4.55
CA PHE A 116 11.86 9.53 5.15
C PHE A 116 11.46 10.60 6.18
N CYS A 117 12.18 10.69 7.30
CA CYS A 117 11.93 11.65 8.39
C CYS A 117 13.18 12.41 8.84
#